data_AF-A0A415I4W5-F1
#
_entry.id   AF-A0A415I4W5-F1
#
_cell.length_a   1.000
_cell.length_b   1.000
_cell.length_c   1.000
_cell.angle_alpha   90.00
_cell.angle_beta   90.00
_cell.angle_gamma   90.00
#
_symmetry.space_group_name_H-M   'P 1'
#
loop_
_entity.id
_entity.type
_entity.pdbx_description
1 polymer ?
#
loop_
_entity_poly.entity_id
_entity_poly.type
_entity_poly.pdbx_seq_one_letter_code
_entity_poly.pdbx_strand_id
1 'polypeptide(L)'
;MKLKCDCCGRKKKLLEAFASVDNGDKKLTLCADCNDLLYKLRDAANEGTANEFQGIQQSLTSRMEGKASEDFQAWSEKFITKQHAKIAQSRTDAQAE
;
A
#
# COMPACT_ATOMS: atom_id res chain seq x y z
N MET A 1 11.65 -11.12 -14.72
CA MET A 1 10.99 -9.88 -14.25
C MET A 1 9.48 -10.09 -14.39
N LYS A 2 8.70 -10.03 -13.30
CA LYS A 2 7.24 -10.21 -13.38
C LYS A 2 6.65 -9.08 -14.23
N LEU A 3 5.81 -9.44 -15.20
CA LEU A 3 5.08 -8.50 -16.06
C LEU A 3 3.67 -8.21 -15.53
N LYS A 4 3.38 -8.58 -14.28
CA LYS A 4 2.06 -8.48 -13.66
C LYS A 4 2.21 -7.77 -12.31
N CYS A 5 1.25 -6.93 -11.98
CA CYS A 5 1.17 -6.24 -10.71
C CYS A 5 0.79 -7.26 -9.62
N ASP A 6 1.61 -7.38 -8.59
CA ASP A 6 1.38 -8.27 -7.46
C ASP A 6 0.20 -7.81 -6.58
N CYS A 7 -0.26 -6.55 -6.70
CA CYS A 7 -1.46 -6.03 -6.03
C CYS A 7 -2.75 -6.31 -6.81
N CYS A 8 -2.88 -5.79 -8.04
CA CYS A 8 -4.15 -5.79 -8.77
C CYS A 8 -4.20 -6.76 -9.96
N GLY A 9 -3.11 -7.47 -10.20
CA GLY A 9 -2.99 -8.42 -11.29
C GLY A 9 -2.95 -7.82 -12.71
N ARG A 10 -2.87 -6.49 -12.84
CA ARG A 10 -2.70 -5.81 -14.13
C ARG A 10 -1.40 -6.23 -14.82
N LYS A 11 -1.46 -6.55 -16.11
CA LYS A 11 -0.26 -6.77 -16.94
C LYS A 11 0.40 -5.45 -17.33
N LYS A 12 1.72 -5.43 -17.33
CA LYS A 12 2.58 -4.32 -17.73
C LYS A 12 2.42 -4.05 -19.22
N LYS A 13 2.09 -2.80 -19.58
CA LYS A 13 2.01 -2.37 -20.99
C LYS A 13 3.42 -2.12 -21.55
N LEU A 14 3.55 -2.10 -22.87
CA LEU A 14 4.79 -1.68 -23.54
C LEU A 14 5.14 -0.27 -23.06
N LEU A 15 6.37 -0.07 -22.58
CA LEU A 15 6.91 1.19 -22.04
C LEU A 15 6.38 1.65 -20.66
N GLU A 16 5.46 0.91 -20.03
CA GLU A 16 5.01 1.25 -18.67
C GLU A 16 6.10 0.87 -17.65
N ALA A 17 6.36 1.73 -16.66
CA ALA A 17 7.26 1.40 -15.56
C ALA A 17 6.48 0.79 -14.38
N PHE A 18 7.06 -0.24 -13.76
CA PHE A 18 6.52 -0.83 -12.54
C PHE A 18 7.51 -0.57 -11.42
N ALA A 19 6.99 -0.25 -10.23
CA ALA A 19 7.79 -0.13 -9.03
C ALA A 19 8.17 -1.51 -8.50
N SER A 20 9.36 -1.61 -7.89
CA SER A 20 9.77 -2.78 -7.13
C SER A 20 9.83 -2.44 -5.66
N VAL A 21 9.09 -3.17 -4.85
CA VAL A 21 9.05 -3.03 -3.39
C VAL A 21 9.70 -4.27 -2.79
N ASP A 22 10.66 -4.07 -1.90
CA ASP A 22 11.30 -5.16 -1.19
C ASP A 22 10.45 -5.57 0.02
N ASN A 23 10.04 -6.83 0.09
CA ASN A 23 9.27 -7.34 1.23
C ASN A 23 10.16 -8.02 2.29
N GLY A 24 11.48 -7.96 2.14
CA GLY A 24 12.49 -8.61 2.99
C GLY A 24 12.97 -9.96 2.45
N ASP A 25 12.15 -10.66 1.67
CA ASP A 25 12.43 -12.00 1.14
C ASP A 25 12.49 -12.00 -0.40
N LYS A 26 11.59 -11.24 -1.03
CA LYS A 26 11.40 -11.11 -2.46
C LYS A 26 11.04 -9.68 -2.86
N LYS A 27 11.29 -9.35 -4.12
CA LYS A 27 10.84 -8.10 -4.73
C LYS A 27 9.42 -8.25 -5.28
N LEU A 28 8.48 -7.50 -4.70
CA LEU A 28 7.12 -7.32 -5.20
C LEU A 28 7.13 -6.31 -6.35
N THR A 29 6.32 -6.55 -7.36
CA THR A 29 6.23 -5.76 -8.59
C THR A 29 4.87 -5.06 -8.65
N LEU A 30 4.85 -3.73 -8.62
CA LEU A 30 3.61 -2.95 -8.55
C LEU A 30 3.46 -2.01 -9.76
N CYS A 31 2.25 -1.89 -10.30
CA CYS A 31 1.96 -0.84 -11.27
C CYS A 31 1.95 0.53 -10.56
N ALA A 32 2.10 1.61 -11.34
CA ALA A 32 2.13 2.97 -10.81
C ALA A 32 0.93 3.29 -9.91
N ASP A 33 -0.29 2.91 -10.32
CA ASP A 33 -1.51 3.17 -9.54
C ASP A 33 -1.50 2.49 -8.16
N CYS A 34 -1.05 1.24 -8.08
CA CYS A 34 -1.02 0.50 -6.82
C CYS A 34 0.09 1.02 -5.90
N ASN A 35 1.22 1.42 -6.49
CA ASN A 35 2.33 2.00 -5.75
C ASN A 35 1.97 3.40 -5.21
N ASP A 36 1.27 4.22 -5.99
CA ASP A 36 0.76 5.53 -5.61
C ASP A 36 -0.21 5.42 -4.42
N LEU A 37 -1.14 4.46 -4.44
CA LEU A 37 -2.04 4.21 -3.30
C LEU A 37 -1.28 3.88 -2.01
N LEU A 38 -0.19 3.10 -2.08
CA LEU A 38 0.61 2.77 -0.91
C LEU A 38 1.35 4.00 -0.35
N TYR A 39 1.85 4.88 -1.22
CA TYR A 39 2.45 6.13 -0.78
C TYR A 39 1.42 7.04 -0.13
N LYS A 40 0.26 7.24 -0.76
CA LYS A 40 -0.84 8.03 -0.17
C LYS A 40 -1.29 7.46 1.16
N LEU A 41 -1.40 6.14 1.28
CA LEU A 41 -1.76 5.49 2.54
C LEU A 41 -0.74 5.79 3.66
N ARG A 42 0.56 5.73 3.32
CA ARG A 42 1.64 6.09 4.26
C ARG A 42 1.59 7.57 4.63
N ASP A 43 1.36 8.44 3.66
CA ASP A 43 1.38 9.88 3.86
C ASP A 43 0.19 10.31 4.72
N ALA A 44 -1.02 9.81 4.41
CA ALA A 44 -2.20 9.98 5.27
C ALA A 44 -1.96 9.47 6.71
N ALA A 45 -1.18 8.40 6.85
CA ALA A 45 -0.81 7.90 8.17
C ALA A 45 0.15 8.79 8.95
N ASN A 46 1.11 9.41 8.27
CA ASN A 46 2.05 10.35 8.88
C ASN A 46 1.38 11.69 9.19
N GLU A 47 0.40 12.10 8.39
CA GLU A 47 -0.38 13.34 8.58
C GLU A 47 -1.54 13.16 9.58
N GLY A 48 -1.82 11.93 10.02
CA GLY A 48 -2.90 11.63 10.97
C GLY A 48 -4.31 11.76 10.38
N THR A 49 -4.45 11.77 9.06
CA THR A 49 -5.73 11.96 8.34
C THR A 49 -6.53 10.66 8.25
N ALA A 50 -7.12 10.23 9.36
CA ALA A 50 -7.80 8.92 9.50
C ALA A 50 -8.88 8.64 8.44
N ASN A 51 -9.67 9.66 8.04
CA ASN A 51 -10.71 9.51 7.01
C ASN A 51 -10.11 9.22 5.63
N GLU A 52 -9.04 9.93 5.28
CA GLU A 52 -8.34 9.74 4.01
C GLU A 52 -7.65 8.38 3.99
N PHE A 53 -6.97 8.03 5.08
CA PHE A 53 -6.38 6.70 5.28
C PHE A 53 -7.39 5.57 5.06
N GLN A 54 -8.57 5.66 5.69
CA GLN A 54 -9.62 4.65 5.55
C GLN A 54 -10.11 4.53 4.10
N GLY A 55 -10.31 5.66 3.40
CA GLY A 55 -10.72 5.67 2.00
C GLY A 55 -9.67 5.05 1.07
N ILE A 56 -8.39 5.33 1.31
CA ILE A 56 -7.28 4.75 0.54
C ILE A 56 -7.17 3.26 0.83
N GLN A 57 -7.28 2.84 2.10
CA GLN A 57 -7.25 1.43 2.49
C GLN A 57 -8.35 0.65 1.79
N GLN A 58 -9.59 1.14 1.79
CA GLN A 58 -10.72 0.52 1.08
C GLN A 58 -10.42 0.40 -0.42
N SER A 59 -9.90 1.47 -1.04
CA SER A 59 -9.52 1.46 -2.45
C SER A 59 -8.44 0.43 -2.77
N LEU A 60 -7.47 0.25 -1.87
CA LEU A 60 -6.41 -0.75 -2.00
C LEU A 60 -6.98 -2.17 -1.86
N THR A 61 -7.81 -2.43 -0.84
CA THR A 61 -8.46 -3.73 -0.62
C THR A 61 -9.32 -4.14 -1.82
N SER A 62 -10.14 -3.25 -2.36
CA SER A 62 -10.96 -3.55 -3.55
C SER A 62 -10.12 -3.88 -4.79
N ARG A 63 -8.91 -3.32 -4.91
CA ARG A 63 -7.99 -3.66 -6.01
C ARG A 63 -7.32 -5.02 -5.82
N MET A 64 -7.12 -5.44 -4.58
CA MET A 64 -6.51 -6.72 -4.22
C MET A 64 -7.45 -7.91 -4.37
N GLU A 65 -8.76 -7.68 -4.20
CA GLU A 65 -9.77 -8.72 -4.14
C GLU A 65 -9.72 -9.67 -5.35
N GLY A 66 -9.45 -10.96 -5.08
CA GLY A 66 -9.35 -12.03 -6.08
C GLY A 66 -8.19 -11.92 -7.07
N LYS A 67 -7.26 -10.96 -6.89
CA LYS A 67 -6.21 -10.65 -7.89
C LYS A 67 -4.81 -10.53 -7.31
N ALA A 68 -4.69 -10.16 -6.03
CA ALA A 68 -3.41 -10.00 -5.38
C ALA A 68 -2.65 -11.32 -5.25
N SER A 69 -1.33 -11.24 -5.36
CA SER A 69 -0.46 -12.37 -5.02
C SER A 69 -0.43 -12.59 -3.51
N GLU A 70 -0.23 -13.83 -3.08
CA GLU A 70 -0.11 -14.21 -1.66
C GLU A 70 1.04 -13.44 -0.98
N ASP A 71 2.20 -13.33 -1.65
CA ASP A 71 3.35 -12.57 -1.14
C ASP A 71 2.98 -11.08 -0.91
N PHE A 72 2.16 -10.48 -1.79
CA PHE A 72 1.71 -9.09 -1.62
C PHE A 72 0.66 -8.95 -0.53
N GLN A 73 -0.30 -9.88 -0.43
CA GLN A 73 -1.32 -9.85 0.62
C GLN A 73 -0.66 -9.83 2.00
N ALA A 74 0.19 -10.81 2.28
CA ALA A 74 0.89 -10.92 3.55
C ALA A 74 1.78 -9.70 3.87
N TRP A 75 2.43 -9.12 2.86
CA TRP A 75 3.22 -7.90 3.04
C TRP A 75 2.34 -6.68 3.30
N SER A 76 1.26 -6.52 2.53
CA SER A 76 0.35 -5.38 2.60
C SER A 76 -0.38 -5.32 3.94
N GLU A 77 -0.78 -6.46 4.50
CA GLU A 77 -1.40 -6.52 5.84
C GLU A 77 -0.46 -5.99 6.93
N LYS A 78 0.82 -6.40 6.89
CA LYS A 78 1.84 -5.90 7.82
C LYS A 78 2.11 -4.41 7.61
N PHE A 79 2.18 -3.97 6.36
CA PHE A 79 2.37 -2.57 6.00
C PHE A 79 1.24 -1.68 6.52
N ILE A 80 -0.01 -2.08 6.26
CA ILE A 80 -1.23 -1.39 6.67
C ILE A 80 -1.31 -1.33 8.20
N THR A 81 -1.09 -2.45 8.89
CA THR A 81 -1.08 -2.51 10.36
C THR A 81 -0.09 -1.53 10.97
N LYS A 82 1.12 -1.45 10.40
CA LYS A 82 2.15 -0.48 10.82
C LYS A 82 1.70 0.97 10.63
N GLN A 83 1.02 1.29 9.52
CA GLN A 83 0.53 2.65 9.28
C GLN A 83 -0.66 3.00 10.18
N HIS A 84 -1.55 2.04 10.45
CA HIS A 84 -2.63 2.20 11.42
C HIS A 84 -2.11 2.54 12.82
N ALA A 85 -1.07 1.86 13.28
CA ALA A 85 -0.42 2.15 14.57
C ALA A 85 0.15 3.58 14.61
N LYS A 86 0.72 4.06 13.49
CA LYS A 86 1.22 5.45 13.39
C LYS A 86 0.13 6.49 13.50
N ILE A 87 -1.04 6.27 12.88
CA ILE A 87 -2.18 7.19 13.02
C ILE A 87 -2.63 7.29 14.47
N ALA A 88 -2.70 6.15 15.17
CA ALA A 88 -3.05 6.12 16.59
C ALA A 88 -2.03 6.90 17.43
N GLN A 89 -0.74 6.76 17.12
CA GLN A 89 0.33 7.45 17.85
C GLN A 89 0.35 8.96 17.57
N SER A 90 0.19 9.38 16.30
CA SER A 90 0.21 10.80 15.90
C SER A 90 -0.94 11.61 16.51
N ARG A 91 -2.07 10.97 16.83
CA ARG A 91 -3.16 11.58 17.60
C ARG A 91 -2.80 11.86 19.07
N THR A 92 -1.84 11.11 19.62
CA THR A 92 -1.46 11.22 21.03
C THR A 92 -0.45 12.36 21.24
N ASP A 93 0.48 12.54 20.30
CA ASP A 93 1.42 13.67 20.30
C ASP A 93 0.73 15.02 20.05
N ALA A 94 -0.30 15.08 19.19
CA ALA A 94 -1.05 16.31 18.89
C ALA A 94 -1.93 16.84 20.06
N GLN A 95 -2.09 16.06 21.14
CA GLN A 95 -2.86 16.45 22.33
C GLN A 95 -1.97 16.81 23.53
N ALA A 96 -0.65 16.82 23.36
CA ALA A 96 0.33 17.10 24.42
C ALA A 96 1.01 18.47 24.29
N GLU A 97 0.59 19.32 23.35
CA GLU A 97 1.08 20.71 23.18
C GLU A 97 0.08 21.75 23.73
#